data_AF-A0A2M9HA84-F1
#
_entry.id   AF-A0A2M9HA84-F1
#
_cell.length_a   1.000
_cell.length_b   1.000
_cell.length_c   1.000
_cell.angle_alpha   90.00
_cell.angle_beta   90.00
_cell.angle_gamma   90.00
#
_symmetry.space_group_name_H-M   'P 1'
#
loop_
_entity.id
_entity.type
_entity.pdbx_description
1 polymer ?
#
loop_
_entity_poly.entity_id
_entity_poly.type
_entity_poly.pdbx_seq_one_letter_code
_entity_poly.pdbx_strand_id
1 'polypeptide(L)'
;MLYQLSYSHHVVSVQRTERAQQVNTIHDFQRLSHRRVAKVPDVLRHRRKPSRTSVSTVISTSAALTGSADATIKGMSKSENPTVNSSNPSEVPDRPLGDLRGNRTCALLLGSGELGKEIAIELMRLGVWVCAADSYEGAPAQYVANEARVLDMAKADELNALIADVKPDIIIPEVEAIATAELSKAAEAGVQVVPSCQIAQICMDRERLRRLAAEDLGLPTSPYRFAESEEELAEGAAAVGFPCVVKPVMSSSGHGQSVMRGADDVAHAWDIAQNEGRTAKEHKVSRVVVEAFVPMDYELTVLTVSSSSGIVTCDPIGQRQEDGDYRESWQCASITDDVRRQAAEIATTMVSGLVDLARSHGETGWGVYGVELFVLKDGRVLFNEVSPRPHDTGMVTMISQHLSEFALHARAVLGVPVSERSVALRDPHMVSASHAIVVSGKGEVTFHHLAEALSQPDTDVRVFGKPGVNGHRRMAVALAAAPTEEEARRKAAEVARRLTATVVERG
;
A
#
# COMPACT_ATOMS: atom_id res chain seq x y z
N MET A 1 31.53 17.48 17.75
CA MET A 1 32.16 17.89 19.01
C MET A 1 31.50 19.19 19.45
N LEU A 2 30.99 19.24 20.69
CA LEU A 2 30.20 20.32 21.33
C LEU A 2 28.76 20.50 20.84
N TYR A 3 27.82 19.80 21.49
CA TYR A 3 26.59 20.33 22.10
C TYR A 3 25.90 19.17 22.85
N GLN A 4 26.48 18.79 23.97
CA GLN A 4 25.93 17.90 24.99
C GLN A 4 26.32 18.54 26.33
N LEU A 5 25.38 18.56 27.29
CA LEU A 5 25.47 19.00 28.70
C LEU A 5 24.62 20.25 29.03
N SER A 6 23.33 20.03 29.30
CA SER A 6 22.55 20.80 30.28
C SER A 6 21.15 20.18 30.46
N TYR A 7 21.03 18.93 30.91
CA TYR A 7 19.75 18.39 31.41
C TYR A 7 20.02 17.24 32.38
N SER A 8 20.57 17.58 33.54
CA SER A 8 20.67 16.69 34.69
C SER A 8 20.90 17.59 35.87
N HIS A 9 19.84 17.97 36.61
CA HIS A 9 19.84 18.41 38.02
C HIS A 9 18.44 18.85 38.52
N HIS A 10 17.33 18.36 37.95
CA HIS A 10 15.97 18.67 38.46
C HIS A 10 14.99 17.49 38.58
N VAL A 11 15.47 16.24 38.63
CA VAL A 11 14.60 15.03 38.72
C VAL A 11 14.87 14.17 39.97
N VAL A 12 15.32 14.78 41.08
CA VAL A 12 15.55 14.02 42.34
C VAL A 12 14.74 14.56 43.54
N SER A 13 13.96 15.64 43.39
CA SER A 13 13.15 16.17 44.51
C SER A 13 11.63 15.98 44.39
N VAL A 14 11.11 15.36 43.31
CA VAL A 14 9.66 15.17 43.10
C VAL A 14 9.20 13.71 43.31
N GLN A 15 10.12 12.74 43.41
CA GLN A 15 9.79 11.32 43.61
C GLN A 15 9.55 10.89 45.07
N ARG A 16 9.51 11.82 46.04
CA ARG A 16 9.27 11.49 47.46
C ARG A 16 7.89 11.86 47.99
N THR A 17 7.02 12.48 47.19
CA THR A 17 5.71 12.98 47.68
C THR A 17 4.49 12.23 47.12
N GLU A 18 4.63 11.40 46.08
CA GLU A 18 3.49 10.66 45.49
C GLU A 18 3.31 9.23 46.01
N ARG A 19 4.29 8.66 46.72
CA ARG A 19 4.18 7.33 47.34
C ARG A 19 3.35 7.27 48.63
N ALA A 20 2.89 8.42 49.14
CA ALA A 20 2.09 8.50 50.37
C ALA A 20 0.57 8.62 50.14
N GLN A 21 0.10 8.78 48.89
CA GLN A 21 -1.33 8.94 48.59
C GLN A 21 -2.00 7.71 47.93
N GLN A 22 -1.27 6.64 47.62
CA GLN A 22 -1.83 5.44 46.97
C GLN A 22 -2.15 4.27 47.92
N VAL A 23 -1.91 4.40 49.23
CA VAL A 23 -2.14 3.30 50.20
C VAL A 23 -3.56 3.31 50.81
N ASN A 24 -4.36 4.36 50.58
CA ASN A 24 -5.70 4.48 51.18
C ASN A 24 -6.89 4.13 50.26
N THR A 25 -6.67 3.67 49.03
CA THR A 25 -7.76 3.40 48.07
C THR A 25 -7.99 1.92 47.75
N ILE A 26 -7.23 1.01 48.38
CA ILE A 26 -7.31 -0.44 48.14
C ILE A 26 -8.24 -1.15 49.16
N HIS A 27 -8.67 -0.48 50.22
CA HIS A 27 -9.51 -1.10 51.26
C HIS A 27 -11.04 -1.01 51.03
N ASP A 28 -11.52 -0.20 50.08
CA ASP A 28 -12.97 0.03 49.89
C ASP A 28 -13.63 -0.76 48.76
N PHE A 29 -12.87 -1.49 47.93
CA PHE A 29 -13.42 -2.25 46.80
C PHE A 29 -13.79 -3.72 47.10
N GLN A 30 -13.53 -4.22 48.33
CA GLN A 30 -13.80 -5.62 48.71
C GLN A 30 -15.11 -5.85 49.50
N ARG A 31 -16.04 -4.88 49.55
CA ARG A 31 -17.31 -5.02 50.29
C ARG A 31 -18.60 -4.99 49.47
N LEU A 32 -18.54 -5.16 48.14
CA LEU A 32 -19.73 -5.16 47.29
C LEU A 32 -19.74 -6.32 46.27
N SER A 33 -19.73 -7.57 46.75
CA SER A 33 -19.99 -8.74 45.90
C SER A 33 -20.69 -9.88 46.64
N HIS A 34 -21.78 -9.58 47.35
CA HIS A 34 -22.73 -10.59 47.80
C HIS A 34 -24.16 -10.12 47.52
N ARG A 35 -24.77 -10.62 46.43
CA ARG A 35 -26.17 -11.11 46.38
C ARG A 35 -26.64 -11.53 44.97
N ARG A 36 -27.19 -12.75 44.96
CA ARG A 36 -28.27 -13.30 44.10
C ARG A 36 -27.95 -13.81 42.70
N VAL A 37 -27.76 -15.13 42.66
CA VAL A 37 -28.04 -16.04 41.55
C VAL A 37 -29.57 -16.17 41.38
N ALA A 38 -30.08 -16.01 40.15
CA ALA A 38 -31.46 -16.36 39.79
C ALA A 38 -31.48 -17.20 38.50
N LYS A 39 -32.29 -18.26 38.54
CA LYS A 39 -32.46 -19.34 37.56
C LYS A 39 -33.14 -18.88 36.26
N VAL A 40 -32.72 -19.46 35.13
CA VAL A 40 -33.43 -19.46 33.84
C VAL A 40 -34.10 -20.83 33.66
N PRO A 41 -35.37 -20.94 33.21
CA PRO A 41 -35.94 -22.21 32.78
C PRO A 41 -36.01 -22.34 31.25
N ASP A 42 -35.65 -23.54 30.79
CA ASP A 42 -35.87 -24.12 29.47
C ASP A 42 -37.36 -24.30 29.15
N VAL A 43 -37.76 -24.01 27.89
CA VAL A 43 -38.88 -24.70 27.23
C VAL A 43 -38.59 -24.90 25.73
N LEU A 44 -38.62 -26.16 25.30
CA LEU A 44 -38.55 -26.64 23.93
C LEU A 44 -39.94 -27.02 23.40
N ARG A 45 -40.09 -26.96 22.05
CA ARG A 45 -41.07 -27.65 21.15
C ARG A 45 -42.49 -27.01 21.08
N HIS A 46 -43.08 -26.68 19.91
CA HIS A 46 -43.42 -27.57 18.78
C HIS A 46 -43.92 -26.82 17.51
N ARG A 47 -43.96 -27.57 16.40
CA ARG A 47 -44.31 -27.22 15.01
C ARG A 47 -45.73 -26.67 14.79
N ARG A 48 -45.90 -25.79 13.78
CA ARG A 48 -46.84 -25.92 12.62
C ARG A 48 -46.86 -24.64 11.74
N LYS A 49 -46.58 -24.81 10.42
CA LYS A 49 -47.18 -24.04 9.30
C LYS A 49 -48.54 -24.70 8.95
N PRO A 50 -49.46 -24.16 8.10
CA PRO A 50 -49.31 -23.09 7.09
C PRO A 50 -50.49 -22.09 6.97
N SER A 51 -50.34 -21.01 6.18
CA SER A 51 -51.22 -20.68 5.02
C SER A 51 -50.90 -19.30 4.43
N ARG A 52 -51.08 -19.22 3.10
CA ARG A 52 -51.02 -18.02 2.26
C ARG A 52 -52.33 -17.23 2.38
N THR A 53 -52.25 -15.91 2.49
CA THR A 53 -53.24 -15.00 1.88
C THR A 53 -52.61 -13.66 1.51
N SER A 54 -52.90 -13.24 0.30
CA SER A 54 -52.61 -11.98 -0.37
C SER A 54 -53.25 -10.76 0.30
N VAL A 55 -52.55 -9.62 0.35
CA VAL A 55 -53.16 -8.29 0.51
C VAL A 55 -52.51 -7.31 -0.46
N SER A 56 -53.37 -6.74 -1.30
CA SER A 56 -53.16 -5.64 -2.24
C SER A 56 -52.80 -4.33 -1.54
N THR A 57 -51.84 -3.58 -2.08
CA THR A 57 -51.56 -2.20 -1.65
C THR A 57 -52.18 -1.21 -2.64
N VAL A 58 -52.91 -0.26 -2.08
CA VAL A 58 -53.69 0.79 -2.76
C VAL A 58 -52.81 2.00 -3.06
N ILE A 59 -52.99 2.54 -4.26
CA ILE A 59 -52.42 3.78 -4.79
C ILE A 59 -53.13 4.98 -4.11
N SER A 60 -52.36 5.99 -3.68
CA SER A 60 -52.89 7.31 -3.34
C SER A 60 -52.14 8.39 -4.11
N THR A 61 -52.89 9.03 -5.00
CA THR A 61 -52.62 10.29 -5.68
C THR A 61 -53.12 11.46 -4.84
N SER A 62 -52.41 12.59 -4.84
CA SER A 62 -53.03 13.91 -4.60
C SER A 62 -52.36 14.98 -5.45
N ALA A 63 -53.20 15.74 -6.13
CA ALA A 63 -52.90 16.66 -7.22
C ALA A 63 -52.61 18.10 -6.75
N ALA A 64 -52.14 18.87 -7.73
CA ALA A 64 -51.72 20.27 -7.73
C ALA A 64 -52.80 21.31 -7.39
N LEU A 65 -52.37 22.55 -7.11
CA LEU A 65 -53.07 23.79 -7.48
C LEU A 65 -52.10 24.99 -7.60
N THR A 66 -51.96 25.42 -8.86
CA THR A 66 -51.69 26.73 -9.51
C THR A 66 -51.43 28.02 -8.73
N GLY A 67 -50.55 28.87 -9.32
CA GLY A 67 -50.56 30.34 -9.18
C GLY A 67 -49.40 31.04 -9.90
N SER A 68 -49.70 31.92 -10.87
CA SER A 68 -48.79 32.62 -11.80
C SER A 68 -48.49 34.07 -11.36
N ALA A 69 -47.27 34.60 -11.62
CA ALA A 69 -47.03 35.97 -12.15
C ALA A 69 -45.54 36.27 -12.42
N ASP A 70 -45.32 37.08 -13.47
CA ASP A 70 -44.08 37.59 -14.09
C ASP A 70 -43.02 38.24 -13.17
N ALA A 71 -41.74 38.12 -13.57
CA ALA A 71 -40.83 39.28 -13.71
C ALA A 71 -39.51 38.91 -14.43
N THR A 72 -39.25 39.63 -15.52
CA THR A 72 -38.03 39.68 -16.33
C THR A 72 -36.81 40.18 -15.55
N ILE A 73 -35.71 39.41 -15.48
CA ILE A 73 -34.36 39.98 -15.27
C ILE A 73 -33.35 39.27 -16.18
N LYS A 74 -32.68 40.10 -16.99
CA LYS A 74 -31.55 39.79 -17.88
C LYS A 74 -30.31 39.34 -17.09
N GLY A 75 -29.64 38.33 -17.65
CA GLY A 75 -28.17 38.33 -17.81
C GLY A 75 -27.36 37.87 -16.60
N MET A 76 -26.87 36.63 -16.66
CA MET A 76 -25.52 36.23 -16.25
C MET A 76 -25.33 34.76 -16.65
N SER A 77 -24.46 34.53 -17.63
CA SER A 77 -24.03 33.21 -18.10
C SER A 77 -23.36 32.45 -16.96
N LYS A 78 -24.01 31.40 -16.46
CA LYS A 78 -23.35 30.36 -15.66
C LYS A 78 -22.77 29.34 -16.62
N SER A 79 -21.46 29.10 -16.53
CA SER A 79 -20.80 27.98 -17.19
C SER A 79 -21.42 26.69 -16.66
N GLU A 80 -21.99 25.90 -17.56
CA GLU A 80 -22.45 24.55 -17.26
C GLU A 80 -21.24 23.70 -16.89
N ASN A 81 -21.29 23.10 -15.70
CA ASN A 81 -20.37 22.02 -15.32
C ASN A 81 -20.51 20.89 -16.35
N PRO A 82 -19.42 20.32 -16.87
CA PRO A 82 -19.53 19.16 -17.74
C PRO A 82 -20.10 18.00 -16.93
N THR A 83 -21.32 17.60 -17.28
CA THR A 83 -21.90 16.33 -16.86
C THR A 83 -20.97 15.21 -17.34
N VAL A 84 -20.36 14.52 -16.38
CA VAL A 84 -19.63 13.27 -16.62
C VAL A 84 -20.60 12.30 -17.29
N ASN A 85 -20.42 12.09 -18.59
CA ASN A 85 -21.07 11.00 -19.29
C ASN A 85 -20.57 9.70 -18.65
N SER A 86 -21.47 9.01 -17.94
CA SER A 86 -21.25 7.65 -17.47
C SER A 86 -21.08 6.75 -18.70
N SER A 87 -19.83 6.54 -19.11
CA SER A 87 -19.46 5.47 -20.02
C SER A 87 -19.95 4.13 -19.44
N ASN A 88 -20.58 3.31 -20.27
CA ASN A 88 -21.02 1.95 -19.91
C ASN A 88 -19.95 1.25 -19.07
N PRO A 89 -20.28 0.73 -17.87
CA PRO A 89 -19.34 -0.12 -17.16
C PRO A 89 -19.03 -1.31 -18.07
N SER A 90 -17.77 -1.48 -18.43
CA SER A 90 -17.26 -2.78 -18.89
C SER A 90 -17.88 -3.85 -17.99
N GLU A 91 -18.60 -4.83 -18.57
CA GLU A 91 -19.31 -5.86 -17.79
C GLU A 91 -18.36 -6.43 -16.74
N VAL A 92 -18.59 -6.09 -15.46
CA VAL A 92 -17.82 -6.65 -14.36
C VAL A 92 -18.09 -8.15 -14.38
N PRO A 93 -17.06 -9.01 -14.52
CA PRO A 93 -17.29 -10.45 -14.60
C PRO A 93 -18.03 -10.94 -13.36
N ASP A 94 -19.17 -11.61 -13.55
CA ASP A 94 -19.91 -12.24 -12.45
C ASP A 94 -19.14 -13.48 -11.99
N ARG A 95 -18.43 -13.32 -10.88
CA ARG A 95 -17.47 -14.27 -10.35
C ARG A 95 -18.05 -15.06 -9.18
N PRO A 96 -18.12 -16.40 -9.24
CA PRO A 96 -18.63 -17.19 -8.14
C PRO A 96 -17.66 -17.18 -6.96
N LEU A 97 -18.18 -17.00 -5.75
CA LEU A 97 -17.41 -16.90 -4.50
C LEU A 97 -17.88 -17.96 -3.49
N GLY A 98 -16.96 -18.50 -2.68
CA GLY A 98 -17.27 -19.30 -1.50
C GLY A 98 -17.48 -20.81 -1.71
N ASP A 99 -17.49 -21.31 -2.95
CA ASP A 99 -17.54 -22.76 -3.21
C ASP A 99 -16.14 -23.37 -3.18
N LEU A 100 -15.80 -24.06 -2.08
CA LEU A 100 -14.50 -24.72 -1.93
C LEU A 100 -14.33 -26.00 -2.78
N ARG A 101 -15.40 -26.53 -3.40
CA ARG A 101 -15.41 -27.83 -4.08
C ARG A 101 -15.95 -27.80 -5.52
N GLY A 102 -16.35 -26.65 -6.04
CA GLY A 102 -16.98 -26.49 -7.35
C GLY A 102 -16.53 -25.24 -8.12
N ASN A 103 -17.51 -24.53 -8.72
CA ASN A 103 -17.26 -23.35 -9.55
C ASN A 103 -16.86 -22.17 -8.67
N ARG A 104 -15.58 -21.81 -8.67
CA ARG A 104 -14.98 -20.85 -7.74
C ARG A 104 -14.06 -19.88 -8.46
N THR A 105 -13.98 -18.67 -7.95
CA THR A 105 -12.93 -17.72 -8.36
C THR A 105 -11.60 -18.14 -7.76
N CYS A 106 -10.59 -18.31 -8.60
CA CYS A 106 -9.22 -18.65 -8.24
C CYS A 106 -8.28 -17.47 -8.51
N ALA A 107 -7.56 -17.03 -7.48
CA ALA A 107 -6.50 -16.03 -7.58
C ALA A 107 -5.12 -16.67 -7.39
N LEU A 108 -4.19 -16.38 -8.30
CA LEU A 108 -2.79 -16.76 -8.20
C LEU A 108 -1.96 -15.54 -7.80
N LEU A 109 -1.38 -15.56 -6.59
CA LEU A 109 -0.42 -14.56 -6.13
C LEU A 109 0.98 -14.96 -6.59
N LEU A 110 1.67 -14.05 -7.29
CA LEU A 110 3.05 -14.23 -7.75
C LEU A 110 3.97 -13.33 -6.92
N GLY A 111 4.65 -13.92 -5.95
CA GLY A 111 5.22 -13.21 -4.82
C GLY A 111 4.28 -13.34 -3.62
N SER A 112 4.80 -13.90 -2.54
CA SER A 112 4.05 -14.28 -1.35
C SER A 112 4.64 -13.64 -0.10
N GLY A 113 5.13 -12.41 -0.22
CA GLY A 113 5.65 -11.59 0.87
C GLY A 113 4.56 -11.11 1.83
N GLU A 114 4.94 -10.17 2.71
CA GLU A 114 4.02 -9.60 3.71
C GLU A 114 2.83 -8.87 3.10
N LEU A 115 2.98 -8.22 1.95
CA LEU A 115 1.88 -7.52 1.28
C LEU A 115 0.95 -8.56 0.63
N GLY A 116 1.54 -9.55 -0.05
CA GLY A 116 0.81 -10.70 -0.59
C GLY A 116 0.00 -11.46 0.48
N LYS A 117 0.53 -11.57 1.71
CA LYS A 117 -0.17 -12.20 2.84
C LYS A 117 -1.47 -11.50 3.19
N GLU A 118 -1.45 -10.17 3.30
CA GLU A 118 -2.66 -9.39 3.62
C GLU A 118 -3.64 -9.39 2.44
N ILE A 119 -3.16 -9.35 1.19
CA ILE A 119 -4.01 -9.52 0.00
C ILE A 119 -4.72 -10.89 0.04
N ALA A 120 -3.99 -11.97 0.33
CA ALA A 120 -4.55 -13.32 0.45
C ALA A 120 -5.66 -13.38 1.52
N ILE A 121 -5.42 -12.79 2.70
CA ILE A 121 -6.41 -12.73 3.78
C ILE A 121 -7.69 -12.03 3.31
N GLU A 122 -7.59 -10.88 2.64
CA GLU A 122 -8.76 -10.11 2.20
C GLU A 122 -9.52 -10.79 1.05
N LEU A 123 -8.81 -11.42 0.11
CA LEU A 123 -9.44 -12.24 -0.94
C LEU A 123 -10.19 -13.45 -0.35
N MET A 124 -9.56 -14.15 0.60
CA MET A 124 -10.18 -15.31 1.26
C MET A 124 -11.38 -14.93 2.12
N ARG A 125 -11.37 -13.76 2.78
CA ARG A 125 -12.55 -13.22 3.48
C ARG A 125 -13.75 -13.04 2.54
N LEU A 126 -13.50 -12.79 1.26
CA LEU A 126 -14.52 -12.67 0.22
C LEU A 126 -14.83 -14.02 -0.48
N GLY A 127 -14.21 -15.12 -0.04
CA GLY A 127 -14.48 -16.46 -0.59
C GLY A 127 -13.74 -16.80 -1.88
N VAL A 128 -12.69 -16.04 -2.22
CA VAL A 128 -11.77 -16.37 -3.32
C VAL A 128 -10.83 -17.50 -2.89
N TRP A 129 -10.61 -18.46 -3.78
CA TRP A 129 -9.58 -19.48 -3.59
C TRP A 129 -8.21 -18.92 -3.96
N VAL A 130 -7.25 -18.94 -3.05
CA VAL A 130 -5.94 -18.33 -3.26
C VAL A 130 -4.85 -19.40 -3.37
N CYS A 131 -4.10 -19.36 -4.47
CA CYS A 131 -2.83 -20.06 -4.63
C CYS A 131 -1.69 -19.05 -4.48
N ALA A 132 -0.79 -19.28 -3.54
CA ALA A 132 0.35 -18.40 -3.25
C ALA A 132 1.65 -19.01 -3.78
N ALA A 133 2.26 -18.35 -4.76
CA ALA A 133 3.52 -18.77 -5.36
C ALA A 133 4.69 -17.86 -4.94
N ASP A 134 5.84 -18.45 -4.66
CA ASP A 134 7.07 -17.71 -4.38
C ASP A 134 8.31 -18.53 -4.81
N SER A 135 9.47 -17.90 -4.77
CA SER A 135 10.79 -18.47 -5.01
C SER A 135 11.31 -19.35 -3.86
N TYR A 136 10.65 -19.33 -2.70
CA TYR A 136 11.05 -20.11 -1.52
C TYR A 136 9.83 -20.63 -0.76
N GLU A 137 10.05 -21.71 -0.01
CA GLU A 137 9.05 -22.34 0.86
C GLU A 137 8.85 -21.54 2.16
N GLY A 138 7.62 -21.50 2.66
CA GLY A 138 7.27 -20.82 3.91
C GLY A 138 7.26 -19.29 3.75
N ALA A 139 6.97 -18.80 2.54
CA ALA A 139 6.74 -17.38 2.32
C ALA A 139 5.47 -16.90 3.07
N PRO A 140 5.42 -15.65 3.58
CA PRO A 140 4.32 -15.16 4.41
C PRO A 140 2.89 -15.48 3.93
N ALA A 141 2.58 -15.32 2.63
CA ALA A 141 1.24 -15.59 2.09
C ALA A 141 0.92 -17.09 1.99
N GLN A 142 1.93 -17.96 1.88
CA GLN A 142 1.74 -19.41 1.81
C GLN A 142 1.16 -19.99 3.11
N TYR A 143 1.34 -19.32 4.26
CA TYR A 143 0.76 -19.76 5.54
C TYR A 143 -0.77 -19.59 5.63
N VAL A 144 -1.35 -18.71 4.81
CA VAL A 144 -2.78 -18.39 4.87
C VAL A 144 -3.54 -18.89 3.63
N ALA A 145 -2.86 -19.00 2.49
CA ALA A 145 -3.46 -19.42 1.23
C ALA A 145 -4.03 -20.86 1.27
N ASN A 146 -4.95 -21.15 0.34
CA ASN A 146 -5.49 -22.49 0.19
C ASN A 146 -4.45 -23.47 -0.38
N GLU A 147 -3.53 -22.96 -1.19
CA GLU A 147 -2.47 -23.72 -1.82
C GLU A 147 -1.17 -22.89 -1.89
N ALA A 148 -0.04 -23.57 -1.78
CA ALA A 148 1.29 -22.96 -1.84
C ALA A 148 2.12 -23.63 -2.94
N ARG A 149 2.87 -22.81 -3.69
CA ARG A 149 3.75 -23.27 -4.78
C ARG A 149 5.12 -22.62 -4.66
N VAL A 150 6.17 -23.38 -4.97
CA VAL A 150 7.55 -22.92 -4.93
C VAL A 150 8.17 -23.14 -6.30
N LEU A 151 8.57 -22.05 -6.97
CA LEU A 151 9.15 -22.05 -8.31
C LEU A 151 9.92 -20.75 -8.58
N ASP A 152 10.77 -20.77 -9.59
CA ASP A 152 11.38 -19.54 -10.10
C ASP A 152 10.43 -18.86 -11.10
N MET A 153 9.69 -17.85 -10.62
CA MET A 153 8.70 -17.11 -11.43
C MET A 153 9.33 -16.32 -12.59
N ALA A 154 10.65 -16.11 -12.59
CA ALA A 154 11.36 -15.49 -13.72
C ALA A 154 11.58 -16.48 -14.88
N LYS A 155 11.40 -17.79 -14.66
CA LYS A 155 11.48 -18.79 -15.72
C LYS A 155 10.11 -19.01 -16.36
N ALA A 156 10.03 -18.67 -17.64
CA ALA A 156 8.80 -18.77 -18.44
C ALA A 156 8.17 -20.17 -18.40
N ASP A 157 8.95 -21.24 -18.55
CA ASP A 157 8.43 -22.61 -18.58
C ASP A 157 7.81 -23.04 -17.24
N GLU A 158 8.44 -22.67 -16.11
CA GLU A 158 7.93 -22.96 -14.77
C GLU A 158 6.64 -22.18 -14.49
N LEU A 159 6.61 -20.88 -14.83
CA LEU A 159 5.43 -20.03 -14.64
C LEU A 159 4.25 -20.47 -15.52
N ASN A 160 4.51 -20.81 -16.79
CA ASN A 160 3.49 -21.30 -17.70
C ASN A 160 2.89 -22.64 -17.20
N ALA A 161 3.73 -23.57 -16.76
CA ALA A 161 3.26 -24.83 -16.16
C ALA A 161 2.39 -24.59 -14.93
N LEU A 162 2.76 -23.64 -14.06
CA LEU A 162 1.96 -23.26 -12.91
C LEU A 162 0.59 -22.67 -13.31
N ILE A 163 0.56 -21.74 -14.26
CA ILE A 163 -0.70 -21.13 -14.72
C ILE A 163 -1.63 -22.18 -15.34
N ALA A 164 -1.08 -23.10 -16.14
CA ALA A 164 -1.84 -24.18 -16.77
C ALA A 164 -2.43 -25.17 -15.75
N ASP A 165 -1.73 -25.40 -14.65
CA ASP A 165 -2.16 -26.30 -13.59
C ASP A 165 -3.19 -25.65 -12.65
N VAL A 166 -2.90 -24.43 -12.17
CA VAL A 166 -3.77 -23.69 -11.24
C VAL A 166 -5.04 -23.16 -11.91
N LYS A 167 -4.95 -22.80 -13.21
CA LYS A 167 -6.03 -22.19 -14.00
C LYS A 167 -6.68 -21.00 -13.28
N PRO A 168 -5.90 -19.96 -12.95
CA PRO A 168 -6.42 -18.81 -12.22
C PRO A 168 -7.38 -17.98 -13.07
N ASP A 169 -8.40 -17.38 -12.44
CA ASP A 169 -9.22 -16.32 -13.02
C ASP A 169 -8.53 -14.96 -12.91
N ILE A 170 -7.67 -14.81 -11.89
CA ILE A 170 -6.96 -13.57 -11.55
C ILE A 170 -5.50 -13.91 -11.22
N ILE A 171 -4.56 -13.21 -11.83
CA ILE A 171 -3.13 -13.25 -11.47
C ILE A 171 -2.75 -11.92 -10.83
N ILE A 172 -2.12 -11.97 -9.66
CA ILE A 172 -1.74 -10.79 -8.87
C ILE A 172 -0.21 -10.84 -8.62
N PRO A 173 0.58 -10.11 -9.43
CA PRO A 173 2.00 -9.89 -9.18
C PRO A 173 2.27 -9.01 -7.96
N GLU A 174 3.06 -9.49 -7.02
CA GLU A 174 3.58 -8.71 -5.88
C GLU A 174 5.05 -8.29 -6.11
N VAL A 175 5.81 -9.12 -6.83
CA VAL A 175 7.23 -8.90 -7.08
C VAL A 175 7.51 -8.61 -8.55
N GLU A 176 8.66 -8.00 -8.83
CA GLU A 176 9.03 -7.64 -10.19
C GLU A 176 9.74 -8.77 -10.96
N ALA A 177 10.33 -9.74 -10.26
CA ALA A 177 11.09 -10.85 -10.85
C ALA A 177 10.15 -11.94 -11.39
N ILE A 178 9.39 -11.60 -12.44
CA ILE A 178 8.38 -12.47 -13.08
C ILE A 178 8.60 -12.46 -14.60
N ALA A 179 8.40 -13.61 -15.25
CA ALA A 179 8.38 -13.71 -16.70
C ALA A 179 7.12 -13.01 -17.28
N THR A 180 7.18 -11.69 -17.44
CA THR A 180 6.04 -10.84 -17.85
C THR A 180 5.42 -11.23 -19.19
N ALA A 181 6.17 -11.85 -20.09
CA ALA A 181 5.64 -12.40 -21.34
C ALA A 181 4.57 -13.48 -21.12
N GLU A 182 4.70 -14.30 -20.07
CA GLU A 182 3.68 -15.29 -19.72
C GLU A 182 2.43 -14.64 -19.13
N LEU A 183 2.58 -13.50 -18.43
CA LEU A 183 1.43 -12.70 -17.99
C LEU A 183 0.66 -12.14 -19.19
N SER A 184 1.36 -11.68 -20.23
CA SER A 184 0.72 -11.20 -21.47
C SER A 184 -0.10 -12.32 -22.12
N LYS A 185 0.46 -13.53 -22.25
CA LYS A 185 -0.26 -14.70 -22.79
C LYS A 185 -1.48 -15.07 -21.95
N ALA A 186 -1.36 -15.00 -20.62
CA ALA A 186 -2.49 -15.26 -19.72
C ALA A 186 -3.60 -14.22 -19.89
N ALA A 187 -3.25 -12.94 -20.02
CA ALA A 187 -4.19 -11.86 -20.31
C ALA A 187 -4.90 -12.06 -21.66
N GLU A 188 -4.15 -12.41 -22.71
CA GLU A 188 -4.70 -12.75 -24.04
C GLU A 188 -5.66 -13.97 -23.99
N ALA A 189 -5.41 -14.90 -23.06
CA ALA A 189 -6.27 -16.06 -22.80
C ALA A 189 -7.49 -15.73 -21.91
N GLY A 190 -7.67 -14.48 -21.48
CA GLY A 190 -8.81 -14.01 -20.70
C GLY A 190 -8.63 -14.05 -19.17
N VAL A 191 -7.43 -14.36 -18.67
CA VAL A 191 -7.11 -14.25 -17.24
C VAL A 191 -6.93 -12.78 -16.87
N GLN A 192 -7.54 -12.32 -15.78
CA GLN A 192 -7.30 -10.94 -15.32
C GLN A 192 -5.92 -10.83 -14.67
N VAL A 193 -4.97 -10.16 -15.33
CA VAL A 193 -3.70 -9.75 -14.71
C VAL A 193 -3.89 -8.43 -13.99
N VAL A 194 -3.47 -8.35 -12.73
CA VAL A 194 -3.71 -7.18 -11.88
C VAL A 194 -2.48 -6.28 -11.79
N PRO A 195 -2.65 -4.94 -11.88
CA PRO A 195 -3.84 -4.27 -12.41
C PRO A 195 -3.93 -4.37 -13.95
N SER A 196 -2.79 -4.64 -14.59
CA SER A 196 -2.64 -4.97 -16.01
C SER A 196 -1.20 -5.46 -16.25
N CYS A 197 -1.02 -6.35 -17.23
CA CYS A 197 0.30 -6.77 -17.66
C CYS A 197 1.11 -5.60 -18.25
N GLN A 198 0.47 -4.73 -19.03
CA GLN A 198 1.12 -3.54 -19.59
C GLN A 198 1.56 -2.56 -18.50
N ILE A 199 0.71 -2.31 -17.51
CA ILE A 199 1.07 -1.46 -16.36
C ILE A 199 2.26 -2.04 -15.62
N ALA A 200 2.26 -3.36 -15.35
CA ALA A 200 3.38 -4.03 -14.70
C ALA A 200 4.69 -3.84 -15.49
N GLN A 201 4.66 -3.96 -16.82
CA GLN A 201 5.82 -3.72 -17.68
C GLN A 201 6.30 -2.27 -17.65
N ILE A 202 5.38 -1.29 -17.65
CA ILE A 202 5.73 0.14 -17.56
C ILE A 202 6.38 0.46 -16.22
N CYS A 203 5.80 0.01 -15.11
CA CYS A 203 6.31 0.32 -13.77
C CYS A 203 7.65 -0.36 -13.45
N MET A 204 8.02 -1.44 -14.15
CA MET A 204 9.34 -2.07 -14.04
C MET A 204 10.43 -1.34 -14.84
N ASP A 205 10.04 -0.52 -15.82
CA ASP A 205 10.94 0.22 -16.71
C ASP A 205 10.90 1.71 -16.34
N ARG A 206 11.91 2.17 -15.60
CA ARG A 206 12.00 3.57 -15.15
C ARG A 206 11.98 4.57 -16.30
N GLU A 207 12.44 4.19 -17.48
CA GLU A 207 12.39 5.08 -18.64
C GLU A 207 10.96 5.23 -19.15
N ARG A 208 10.27 4.13 -19.40
CA ARG A 208 8.87 4.17 -19.84
C ARG A 208 8.00 4.90 -18.85
N LEU A 209 8.14 4.61 -17.56
CA LEU A 209 7.36 5.27 -16.53
C LEU A 209 7.67 6.77 -16.47
N ARG A 210 8.96 7.16 -16.52
CA ARG A 210 9.34 8.57 -16.44
C ARG A 210 8.88 9.37 -17.65
N ARG A 211 8.98 8.80 -18.86
CA ARG A 211 8.46 9.42 -20.09
C ARG A 211 6.95 9.56 -20.05
N LEU A 212 6.22 8.51 -19.65
CA LEU A 212 4.78 8.56 -19.46
C LEU A 212 4.39 9.70 -18.52
N ALA A 213 5.03 9.79 -17.35
CA ALA A 213 4.71 10.83 -16.37
C ALA A 213 5.05 12.24 -16.88
N ALA A 214 6.28 12.46 -17.36
CA ALA A 214 6.78 13.80 -17.65
C ALA A 214 6.43 14.31 -19.05
N GLU A 215 6.46 13.44 -20.06
CA GLU A 215 6.30 13.80 -21.47
C GLU A 215 4.84 13.65 -21.90
N ASP A 216 4.21 12.52 -21.60
CA ASP A 216 2.85 12.23 -22.08
C ASP A 216 1.78 12.87 -21.18
N LEU A 217 1.95 12.77 -19.86
CA LEU A 217 0.99 13.29 -18.87
C LEU A 217 1.33 14.70 -18.36
N GLY A 218 2.52 15.22 -18.68
CA GLY A 218 2.96 16.56 -18.27
C GLY A 218 3.10 16.75 -16.76
N LEU A 219 3.29 15.67 -15.99
CA LEU A 219 3.47 15.73 -14.55
C LEU A 219 4.82 16.37 -14.18
N PRO A 220 4.86 17.17 -13.10
CA PRO A 220 6.12 17.70 -12.59
C PRO A 220 6.98 16.55 -12.05
N THR A 221 8.21 16.42 -12.55
CA THR A 221 9.19 15.40 -12.12
C THR A 221 10.56 16.05 -11.86
N SER A 222 11.49 15.31 -11.24
CA SER A 222 12.89 15.74 -11.19
C SER A 222 13.46 15.86 -12.62
N PRO A 223 14.26 16.90 -12.93
CA PRO A 223 14.99 16.97 -14.20
C PRO A 223 15.81 15.71 -14.41
N TYR A 224 15.73 15.11 -15.60
CA TYR A 224 16.34 13.81 -15.88
C TYR A 224 16.95 13.72 -17.29
N ARG A 225 17.90 12.80 -17.45
CA ARG A 225 18.45 12.32 -18.73
C ARG A 225 18.65 10.81 -18.68
N PHE A 226 18.64 10.14 -19.83
CA PHE A 226 19.05 8.75 -19.95
C PHE A 226 20.45 8.66 -20.56
N ALA A 227 21.17 7.61 -20.21
CA ALA A 227 22.50 7.33 -20.73
C ALA A 227 22.71 5.82 -20.95
N GLU A 228 23.40 5.48 -22.04
CA GLU A 228 23.85 4.14 -22.41
C GLU A 228 25.38 4.01 -22.39
N SER A 229 26.11 5.08 -22.07
CA SER A 229 27.56 5.04 -21.87
C SER A 229 28.00 5.95 -20.72
N GLU A 230 29.24 5.78 -20.27
CA GLU A 230 29.85 6.66 -19.25
C GLU A 230 29.91 8.11 -19.73
N GLU A 231 30.21 8.32 -21.01
CA GLU A 231 30.25 9.65 -21.63
C GLU A 231 28.87 10.29 -21.64
N GLU A 232 27.82 9.55 -22.05
CA GLU A 232 26.44 10.04 -22.00
C GLU A 232 25.99 10.32 -20.56
N LEU A 233 26.45 9.52 -19.58
CA LEU A 233 26.18 9.78 -18.17
C LEU A 233 26.82 11.08 -17.71
N ALA A 234 28.07 11.34 -18.11
CA ALA A 234 28.78 12.59 -17.80
C ALA A 234 28.05 13.81 -18.40
N GLU A 235 27.66 13.73 -19.67
CA GLU A 235 26.90 14.79 -20.35
C GLU A 235 25.53 15.02 -19.69
N GLY A 236 24.82 13.94 -19.40
CA GLY A 236 23.53 13.97 -18.71
C GLY A 236 23.64 14.61 -17.32
N ALA A 237 24.64 14.20 -16.53
CA ALA A 237 24.92 14.73 -15.20
C ALA A 237 25.23 16.23 -15.24
N ALA A 238 26.03 16.67 -16.20
CA ALA A 238 26.32 18.09 -16.41
C ALA A 238 25.06 18.89 -16.79
N ALA A 239 24.17 18.30 -17.60
CA ALA A 239 22.93 18.94 -18.03
C ALA A 239 21.87 19.05 -16.92
N VAL A 240 21.74 18.03 -16.05
CA VAL A 240 20.80 18.07 -14.91
C VAL A 240 21.36 18.84 -13.71
N GLY A 241 22.69 18.90 -13.58
CA GLY A 241 23.41 19.58 -12.50
C GLY A 241 23.74 18.67 -11.31
N PHE A 242 24.76 19.05 -10.54
CA PHE A 242 25.18 18.34 -9.33
C PHE A 242 24.65 18.99 -8.04
N PRO A 243 24.38 18.22 -6.97
CA PRO A 243 24.40 16.75 -6.95
C PRO A 243 23.28 16.16 -7.82
N CYS A 244 23.49 14.95 -8.32
CA CYS A 244 22.50 14.17 -9.05
C CYS A 244 22.56 12.69 -8.63
N VAL A 245 21.53 11.94 -8.98
CA VAL A 245 21.39 10.51 -8.67
C VAL A 245 21.36 9.75 -9.97
N VAL A 246 22.20 8.72 -10.10
CA VAL A 246 22.11 7.76 -11.20
C VAL A 246 21.45 6.48 -10.72
N LYS A 247 20.57 5.91 -11.53
CA LYS A 247 19.84 4.67 -11.26
C LYS A 247 19.78 3.81 -12.53
N PRO A 248 19.99 2.49 -12.45
CA PRO A 248 19.70 1.61 -13.58
C PRO A 248 18.21 1.63 -13.90
N VAL A 249 17.85 1.63 -15.19
CA VAL A 249 16.45 1.68 -15.64
C VAL A 249 15.64 0.49 -15.11
N MET A 250 16.28 -0.69 -15.00
CA MET A 250 15.70 -1.92 -14.47
C MET A 250 16.31 -2.23 -13.10
N SER A 251 15.87 -1.55 -12.05
CA SER A 251 16.36 -1.74 -10.67
C SER A 251 15.27 -1.52 -9.62
N SER A 252 15.39 -2.22 -8.49
CA SER A 252 14.51 -2.09 -7.32
C SER A 252 15.33 -1.90 -6.05
N SER A 253 14.76 -1.23 -5.04
CA SER A 253 15.35 -1.08 -3.69
C SER A 253 16.79 -0.52 -3.70
N GLY A 254 17.05 0.51 -4.53
CA GLY A 254 18.33 1.21 -4.56
C GLY A 254 19.54 0.43 -5.12
N HIS A 255 19.38 -0.80 -5.61
CA HIS A 255 20.51 -1.58 -6.15
C HIS A 255 21.08 -0.92 -7.42
N GLY A 256 22.39 -0.69 -7.44
CA GLY A 256 23.07 0.01 -8.52
C GLY A 256 22.86 1.53 -8.55
N GLN A 257 22.17 2.11 -7.55
CA GLN A 257 21.97 3.54 -7.44
C GLN A 257 23.19 4.22 -6.79
N SER A 258 23.55 5.41 -7.28
CA SER A 258 24.62 6.22 -6.70
C SER A 258 24.27 7.70 -6.71
N VAL A 259 24.72 8.42 -5.68
CA VAL A 259 24.65 9.89 -5.63
C VAL A 259 25.99 10.44 -6.12
N MET A 260 25.96 11.18 -7.22
CA MET A 260 27.11 11.91 -7.73
C MET A 260 27.07 13.35 -7.19
N ARG A 261 28.12 13.75 -6.48
CA ARG A 261 28.30 15.11 -5.93
C ARG A 261 29.10 16.00 -6.88
N GLY A 262 29.85 15.42 -7.80
CA GLY A 262 30.57 16.12 -8.85
C GLY A 262 30.94 15.21 -10.03
N ALA A 263 31.60 15.79 -11.03
CA ALA A 263 32.02 15.08 -12.24
C ALA A 263 32.99 13.91 -11.96
N ASP A 264 33.80 14.01 -10.90
CA ASP A 264 34.75 12.95 -10.52
C ASP A 264 34.05 11.65 -10.04
N ASP A 265 32.77 11.71 -9.67
CA ASP A 265 32.00 10.55 -9.22
C ASP A 265 31.45 9.71 -10.40
N VAL A 266 31.47 10.24 -11.64
CA VAL A 266 30.79 9.63 -12.80
C VAL A 266 31.28 8.22 -13.10
N ALA A 267 32.61 8.04 -13.21
CA ALA A 267 33.19 6.75 -13.55
C ALA A 267 32.84 5.66 -12.52
N HIS A 268 32.89 6.01 -11.22
CA HIS A 268 32.55 5.08 -10.16
C HIS A 268 31.06 4.75 -10.13
N ALA A 269 30.21 5.76 -10.31
CA ALA A 269 28.77 5.59 -10.33
C ALA A 269 28.29 4.76 -11.54
N TRP A 270 28.95 4.92 -12.70
CA TRP A 270 28.74 4.08 -13.88
C TRP A 270 29.10 2.62 -13.58
N ASP A 271 30.27 2.36 -13.01
CA ASP A 271 30.71 1.00 -12.66
C ASP A 271 29.72 0.30 -11.71
N ILE A 272 29.23 1.00 -10.68
CA ILE A 272 28.20 0.49 -9.76
C ILE A 272 26.91 0.16 -10.53
N ALA A 273 26.41 1.08 -11.35
CA ALA A 273 25.15 0.89 -12.08
C ALA A 273 25.20 -0.31 -13.04
N GLN A 274 26.36 -0.57 -13.64
CA GLN A 274 26.57 -1.65 -14.61
C GLN A 274 26.76 -3.01 -13.96
N ASN A 275 27.40 -3.07 -12.79
CA ASN A 275 27.79 -4.33 -12.16
C ASN A 275 26.86 -4.78 -11.02
N GLU A 276 26.10 -3.87 -10.40
CA GLU A 276 25.20 -4.21 -9.28
C GLU A 276 23.72 -4.27 -9.67
N GLY A 277 23.37 -3.82 -10.90
CA GLY A 277 22.01 -3.88 -11.43
C GLY A 277 21.54 -5.30 -11.81
N ARG A 278 20.22 -5.50 -12.00
CA ARG A 278 19.65 -6.82 -12.38
C ARG A 278 20.25 -7.39 -13.66
N THR A 279 20.51 -6.52 -14.63
CA THR A 279 21.06 -6.86 -15.96
C THR A 279 22.56 -7.16 -15.94
N ALA A 280 23.27 -6.91 -14.82
CA ALA A 280 24.69 -7.20 -14.69
C ALA A 280 25.02 -8.68 -14.98
N LYS A 281 24.08 -9.58 -14.65
CA LYS A 281 24.20 -11.03 -14.92
C LYS A 281 24.07 -11.40 -16.39
N GLU A 282 23.51 -10.52 -17.22
CA GLU A 282 23.28 -10.76 -18.66
C GLU A 282 24.42 -10.22 -19.55
N HIS A 283 25.47 -9.63 -18.97
CA HIS A 283 26.57 -8.96 -19.69
C HIS A 283 26.10 -7.94 -20.75
N LYS A 284 24.94 -7.32 -20.53
CA LYS A 284 24.41 -6.23 -21.34
C LYS A 284 24.59 -4.92 -20.59
N VAL A 285 24.94 -3.86 -21.31
CA VAL A 285 24.97 -2.50 -20.77
C VAL A 285 23.60 -2.17 -20.19
N SER A 286 23.54 -1.81 -18.91
CA SER A 286 22.31 -1.36 -18.28
C SER A 286 22.13 0.12 -18.60
N ARG A 287 21.14 0.45 -19.42
CA ARG A 287 20.74 1.85 -19.57
C ARG A 287 20.40 2.45 -18.20
N VAL A 288 20.82 3.68 -17.96
CA VAL A 288 20.62 4.40 -16.68
C VAL A 288 19.82 5.67 -16.88
N VAL A 289 19.19 6.12 -15.80
CA VAL A 289 18.64 7.47 -15.68
C VAL A 289 19.50 8.27 -14.71
N VAL A 290 19.82 9.50 -15.06
CA VAL A 290 20.44 10.48 -14.17
C VAL A 290 19.42 11.57 -13.87
N GLU A 291 19.13 11.78 -12.59
CA GLU A 291 18.11 12.69 -12.07
C GLU A 291 18.76 13.76 -11.18
N ALA A 292 18.32 15.01 -11.30
CA ALA A 292 18.78 16.07 -10.41
C ALA A 292 18.42 15.75 -8.95
N PHE A 293 19.34 16.04 -8.04
CA PHE A 293 19.08 15.92 -6.60
C PHE A 293 18.26 17.14 -6.15
N VAL A 294 16.93 16.97 -6.13
CA VAL A 294 16.00 18.06 -5.83
C VAL A 294 16.09 18.49 -4.35
N PRO A 295 15.82 19.77 -4.01
CA PRO A 295 15.82 20.27 -2.64
C PRO A 295 14.56 19.82 -1.88
N MET A 296 14.44 18.52 -1.69
CA MET A 296 13.35 17.84 -1.01
C MET A 296 13.28 18.26 0.46
N ASP A 297 12.06 18.41 0.97
CA ASP A 297 11.74 18.58 2.39
C ASP A 297 11.30 17.24 3.00
N TYR A 298 10.31 16.58 2.38
CA TYR A 298 9.83 15.26 2.79
C TYR A 298 9.17 14.51 1.62
N GLU A 299 8.88 13.24 1.85
CA GLU A 299 8.27 12.33 0.89
C GLU A 299 6.83 11.99 1.30
N LEU A 300 5.97 11.78 0.31
CA LEU A 300 4.59 11.33 0.49
C LEU A 300 4.32 10.08 -0.34
N THR A 301 3.45 9.21 0.14
CA THR A 301 2.75 8.22 -0.67
C THR A 301 1.27 8.58 -0.73
N VAL A 302 0.68 8.62 -1.92
CA VAL A 302 -0.77 8.72 -2.12
C VAL A 302 -1.27 7.39 -2.67
N LEU A 303 -1.88 6.59 -1.80
CA LEU A 303 -2.54 5.36 -2.21
C LEU A 303 -3.77 5.72 -3.06
N THR A 304 -3.74 5.28 -4.31
CA THR A 304 -4.76 5.62 -5.31
C THR A 304 -5.42 4.34 -5.79
N VAL A 305 -6.74 4.26 -5.74
CA VAL A 305 -7.50 3.06 -6.05
C VAL A 305 -8.25 3.25 -7.35
N SER A 306 -7.97 2.43 -8.35
CA SER A 306 -8.78 2.31 -9.57
C SER A 306 -9.73 1.13 -9.41
N SER A 307 -11.02 1.36 -9.64
CA SER A 307 -12.06 0.34 -9.54
C SER A 307 -13.14 0.51 -10.62
N SER A 308 -14.17 -0.33 -10.57
CA SER A 308 -15.34 -0.23 -11.46
C SER A 308 -16.12 1.09 -11.31
N SER A 309 -15.95 1.83 -10.21
CA SER A 309 -16.55 3.16 -9.99
C SER A 309 -15.63 4.34 -10.30
N GLY A 310 -14.45 4.09 -10.87
CA GLY A 310 -13.45 5.12 -11.18
C GLY A 310 -12.28 5.13 -10.20
N ILE A 311 -11.60 6.27 -10.13
CA ILE A 311 -10.37 6.47 -9.35
C ILE A 311 -10.68 7.32 -8.12
N VAL A 312 -10.19 6.89 -6.95
CA VAL A 312 -10.25 7.62 -5.68
C VAL A 312 -8.90 7.58 -4.98
N THR A 313 -8.56 8.61 -4.20
CA THR A 313 -7.29 8.71 -3.48
C THR A 313 -7.51 8.62 -1.97
N CYS A 314 -6.66 7.89 -1.26
CA CYS A 314 -6.61 7.95 0.22
C CYS A 314 -5.96 9.28 0.67
N ASP A 315 -6.13 9.63 1.95
CA ASP A 315 -5.38 10.73 2.55
C ASP A 315 -3.86 10.48 2.40
N PRO A 316 -3.05 11.51 2.05
CA PRO A 316 -1.61 11.35 1.89
C PRO A 316 -0.93 10.77 3.13
N ILE A 317 0.00 9.86 2.88
CA ILE A 317 0.80 9.17 3.88
C ILE A 317 2.18 9.81 3.90
N GLY A 318 2.60 10.32 5.05
CA GLY A 318 3.99 10.76 5.26
C GLY A 318 4.88 9.56 5.48
N GLN A 319 6.15 9.63 5.07
CA GLN A 319 7.08 8.52 5.22
C GLN A 319 8.49 8.98 5.58
N ARG A 320 9.26 8.04 6.14
CA ARG A 320 10.70 8.19 6.37
C ARG A 320 11.44 6.97 5.82
N GLN A 321 12.26 7.21 4.81
CA GLN A 321 13.16 6.24 4.19
C GLN A 321 14.54 6.28 4.87
N GLU A 322 15.21 5.13 4.97
CA GLU A 322 16.59 5.02 5.45
C GLU A 322 17.25 3.80 4.80
N ASP A 323 18.36 4.01 4.10
CA ASP A 323 19.09 2.99 3.32
C ASP A 323 18.24 2.29 2.24
N GLY A 324 17.28 3.01 1.65
CA GLY A 324 16.40 2.47 0.60
C GLY A 324 15.21 1.65 1.10
N ASP A 325 15.01 1.57 2.42
CA ASP A 325 13.86 0.93 3.05
C ASP A 325 13.06 1.92 3.90
N TYR A 326 11.73 1.85 3.83
CA TYR A 326 10.89 2.68 4.69
C TYR A 326 11.02 2.19 6.14
N ARG A 327 11.11 3.14 7.07
CA ARG A 327 11.21 2.87 8.51
C ARG A 327 9.93 3.22 9.24
N GLU A 328 9.29 4.31 8.83
CA GLU A 328 8.05 4.81 9.40
C GLU A 328 7.14 5.35 8.31
N SER A 329 5.84 5.22 8.52
CA SER A 329 4.83 5.95 7.76
C SER A 329 3.70 6.43 8.67
N TRP A 330 2.99 7.48 8.30
CA TRP A 330 1.89 8.01 9.11
C TRP A 330 0.78 8.63 8.26
N GLN A 331 -0.47 8.52 8.75
CA GLN A 331 -1.66 8.97 8.06
C GLN A 331 -2.69 9.57 9.06
N CYS A 332 -3.24 10.75 8.82
CA CYS A 332 -2.91 11.66 7.71
C CYS A 332 -1.54 12.34 7.91
N ALA A 333 -0.88 12.69 6.81
CA ALA A 333 0.34 13.49 6.86
C ALA A 333 0.04 14.94 7.31
N SER A 334 0.90 15.51 8.16
CA SER A 334 0.86 16.92 8.55
C SER A 334 1.36 17.83 7.42
N ILE A 335 0.49 18.15 6.46
CA ILE A 335 0.81 18.93 5.26
C ILE A 335 -0.18 20.08 5.04
N THR A 336 0.20 21.06 4.23
CA THR A 336 -0.70 22.15 3.83
C THR A 336 -1.79 21.66 2.87
N ASP A 337 -2.91 22.38 2.82
CA ASP A 337 -4.02 22.06 1.90
C ASP A 337 -3.59 22.13 0.42
N ASP A 338 -2.67 23.03 0.09
CA ASP A 338 -2.15 23.13 -1.28
C ASP A 338 -1.29 21.92 -1.67
N VAL A 339 -0.40 21.46 -0.78
CA VAL A 339 0.37 20.22 -1.00
C VAL A 339 -0.58 19.02 -1.10
N ARG A 340 -1.60 18.94 -0.24
CA ARG A 340 -2.61 17.87 -0.29
C ARG A 340 -3.33 17.83 -1.63
N ARG A 341 -3.75 19.00 -2.14
CA ARG A 341 -4.41 19.13 -3.44
C ARG A 341 -3.47 18.73 -4.59
N GLN A 342 -2.26 19.28 -4.64
CA GLN A 342 -1.25 18.93 -5.66
C GLN A 342 -0.95 17.42 -5.66
N ALA A 343 -0.80 16.81 -4.48
CA ALA A 343 -0.52 15.40 -4.34
C ALA A 343 -1.64 14.51 -4.88
N ALA A 344 -2.90 14.83 -4.55
CA ALA A 344 -4.07 14.11 -5.06
C ALA A 344 -4.23 14.28 -6.59
N GLU A 345 -3.97 15.48 -7.13
CA GLU A 345 -4.03 15.75 -8.58
C GLU A 345 -2.96 14.95 -9.35
N ILE A 346 -1.71 14.96 -8.88
CA ILE A 346 -0.63 14.20 -9.50
C ILE A 346 -0.95 12.70 -9.48
N ALA A 347 -1.39 12.18 -8.33
CA ALA A 347 -1.69 10.77 -8.17
C ALA A 347 -2.87 10.32 -9.04
N THR A 348 -3.94 11.13 -9.09
CA THR A 348 -5.10 10.85 -9.95
C THR A 348 -4.72 10.86 -11.42
N THR A 349 -3.95 11.86 -11.88
CA THR A 349 -3.52 11.96 -13.28
C THR A 349 -2.63 10.79 -13.68
N MET A 350 -1.64 10.43 -12.85
CA MET A 350 -0.74 9.30 -13.11
C MET A 350 -1.51 7.98 -13.25
N VAL A 351 -2.40 7.68 -12.30
CA VAL A 351 -3.17 6.43 -12.32
C VAL A 351 -4.19 6.45 -13.45
N SER A 352 -4.81 7.58 -13.77
CA SER A 352 -5.72 7.70 -14.92
C SER A 352 -4.99 7.37 -16.22
N GLY A 353 -3.79 7.91 -16.44
CA GLY A 353 -2.99 7.60 -17.64
C GLY A 353 -2.64 6.11 -17.76
N LEU A 354 -2.23 5.46 -16.66
CA LEU A 354 -1.95 4.02 -16.65
C LEU A 354 -3.22 3.19 -16.92
N VAL A 355 -4.34 3.57 -16.32
CA VAL A 355 -5.63 2.88 -16.48
C VAL A 355 -6.16 3.03 -17.91
N ASP A 356 -6.02 4.21 -18.53
CA ASP A 356 -6.44 4.44 -19.91
C ASP A 356 -5.60 3.60 -20.89
N LEU A 357 -4.29 3.46 -20.65
CA LEU A 357 -3.43 2.54 -21.40
C LEU A 357 -3.91 1.09 -21.25
N ALA A 358 -4.09 0.61 -20.03
CA ALA A 358 -4.59 -0.75 -19.79
C ALA A 358 -5.93 -1.02 -20.49
N ARG A 359 -6.88 -0.08 -20.41
CA ARG A 359 -8.19 -0.19 -21.07
C ARG A 359 -8.08 -0.23 -22.59
N SER A 360 -7.14 0.50 -23.17
CA SER A 360 -6.87 0.46 -24.62
C SER A 360 -6.38 -0.91 -25.10
N HIS A 361 -5.85 -1.73 -24.18
CA HIS A 361 -5.44 -3.11 -24.41
C HIS A 361 -6.45 -4.15 -23.90
N GLY A 362 -7.65 -3.73 -23.50
CA GLY A 362 -8.70 -4.64 -23.04
C GLY A 362 -8.54 -5.13 -21.59
N GLU A 363 -7.62 -4.55 -20.82
CA GLU A 363 -7.44 -4.84 -19.40
C GLU A 363 -8.19 -3.82 -18.52
N THR A 364 -8.46 -4.17 -17.26
CA THR A 364 -9.29 -3.32 -16.39
C THR A 364 -8.54 -2.13 -15.80
N GLY A 365 -7.24 -2.30 -15.51
CA GLY A 365 -6.45 -1.33 -14.74
C GLY A 365 -6.88 -1.24 -13.27
N TRP A 366 -7.68 -2.20 -12.76
CA TRP A 366 -8.21 -2.13 -11.40
C TRP A 366 -7.21 -2.65 -10.37
N GLY A 367 -7.08 -1.89 -9.28
CA GLY A 367 -6.14 -2.18 -8.22
C GLY A 367 -5.81 -0.95 -7.39
N VAL A 368 -4.83 -1.11 -6.52
CA VAL A 368 -4.26 -0.04 -5.69
C VAL A 368 -2.91 0.30 -6.29
N TYR A 369 -2.61 1.59 -6.29
CA TYR A 369 -1.36 2.16 -6.78
C TYR A 369 -0.74 2.98 -5.65
N GLY A 370 0.50 2.68 -5.28
CA GLY A 370 1.29 3.53 -4.40
C GLY A 370 2.00 4.60 -5.22
N VAL A 371 1.43 5.81 -5.29
CA VAL A 371 2.07 6.94 -5.99
C VAL A 371 3.02 7.64 -5.01
N GLU A 372 4.30 7.64 -5.32
CA GLU A 372 5.32 8.31 -4.52
C GLU A 372 5.62 9.72 -5.04
N LEU A 373 5.73 10.65 -4.10
CA LEU A 373 5.87 12.07 -4.37
C LEU A 373 6.99 12.69 -3.52
N PHE A 374 7.72 13.62 -4.11
CA PHE A 374 8.65 14.50 -3.39
C PHE A 374 7.99 15.85 -3.15
N VAL A 375 7.99 16.31 -1.91
CA VAL A 375 7.62 17.67 -1.56
C VAL A 375 8.90 18.49 -1.39
N LEU A 376 9.03 19.56 -2.16
CA LEU A 376 10.19 20.44 -2.10
C LEU A 376 10.05 21.47 -0.97
N LYS A 377 11.17 22.06 -0.56
CA LYS A 377 11.22 23.13 0.46
C LYS A 377 10.40 24.39 0.12
N ASP A 378 10.04 24.56 -1.15
CA ASP A 378 9.19 25.67 -1.62
C ASP A 378 7.70 25.29 -1.74
N GLY A 379 7.33 24.06 -1.35
CA GLY A 379 5.95 23.57 -1.37
C GLY A 379 5.50 22.95 -2.70
N ARG A 380 6.35 22.91 -3.74
CA ARG A 380 6.02 22.17 -4.96
C ARG A 380 6.05 20.66 -4.72
N VAL A 381 5.15 19.95 -5.38
CA VAL A 381 5.07 18.48 -5.35
C VAL A 381 5.52 17.91 -6.68
N LEU A 382 6.45 16.96 -6.66
CA LEU A 382 6.96 16.26 -7.84
C LEU A 382 6.56 14.78 -7.78
N PHE A 383 6.18 14.21 -8.92
CA PHE A 383 6.06 12.76 -9.09
C PHE A 383 7.46 12.10 -9.05
N ASN A 384 7.60 11.05 -8.24
CA ASN A 384 8.81 10.23 -8.17
C ASN A 384 8.64 8.93 -8.97
N GLU A 385 7.76 8.06 -8.47
CA GLU A 385 7.44 6.76 -9.07
C GLU A 385 6.05 6.26 -8.66
N VAL A 386 5.63 5.12 -9.21
CA VAL A 386 4.36 4.48 -8.85
C VAL A 386 4.51 2.96 -8.83
N SER A 387 4.11 2.37 -7.70
CA SER A 387 3.95 0.91 -7.56
C SER A 387 2.54 0.51 -7.96
N PRO A 388 2.32 -0.39 -8.94
CA PRO A 388 0.99 -0.80 -9.38
C PRO A 388 0.39 -1.90 -8.49
N ARG A 389 0.57 -1.78 -7.18
CA ARG A 389 0.15 -2.74 -6.15
C ARG A 389 0.07 -2.01 -4.80
N PRO A 390 -0.48 -2.65 -3.75
CA PRO A 390 -0.29 -2.20 -2.38
C PRO A 390 1.17 -1.86 -2.09
N HIS A 391 1.37 -0.77 -1.34
CA HIS A 391 2.66 -0.18 -1.05
C HIS A 391 3.02 -0.39 0.40
N ASP A 392 4.30 -0.59 0.72
CA ASP A 392 4.67 -0.96 2.07
C ASP A 392 4.49 0.17 3.10
N THR A 393 4.66 1.43 2.70
CA THR A 393 4.26 2.61 3.49
C THR A 393 2.75 2.62 3.79
N GLY A 394 1.95 1.99 2.93
CA GLY A 394 0.51 1.84 3.05
C GLY A 394 0.06 0.90 4.18
N MET A 395 0.97 0.14 4.80
CA MET A 395 0.65 -0.74 5.93
C MET A 395 0.01 0.01 7.12
N VAL A 396 0.21 1.32 7.23
CA VAL A 396 -0.49 2.17 8.20
C VAL A 396 -2.02 2.13 8.04
N THR A 397 -2.54 1.85 6.83
CA THR A 397 -3.98 1.69 6.55
C THR A 397 -4.65 0.57 7.32
N MET A 398 -3.87 -0.41 7.81
CA MET A 398 -4.38 -1.48 8.67
C MET A 398 -4.93 -0.98 10.01
N ILE A 399 -4.47 0.20 10.48
CA ILE A 399 -5.00 0.83 11.71
C ILE A 399 -5.74 2.15 11.41
N SER A 400 -5.33 2.89 10.38
CA SER A 400 -5.90 4.22 10.08
C SER A 400 -7.23 4.20 9.33
N GLN A 401 -7.53 3.14 8.58
CA GLN A 401 -8.73 3.04 7.74
C GLN A 401 -9.65 1.89 8.17
N HIS A 402 -10.91 1.95 7.71
CA HIS A 402 -11.83 0.82 7.83
C HIS A 402 -11.50 -0.29 6.82
N LEU A 403 -11.07 0.10 5.63
CA LEU A 403 -10.52 -0.78 4.61
C LEU A 403 -9.04 -0.45 4.48
N SER A 404 -8.19 -1.42 4.79
CA SER A 404 -6.77 -1.32 4.46
C SER A 404 -6.59 -1.25 2.94
N GLU A 405 -5.41 -0.83 2.50
CA GLU A 405 -5.05 -0.89 1.08
C GLU A 405 -5.23 -2.30 0.51
N PHE A 406 -5.02 -3.35 1.31
CA PHE A 406 -5.19 -4.74 0.89
C PHE A 406 -6.67 -5.08 0.67
N ALA A 407 -7.55 -4.58 1.53
CA ALA A 407 -8.99 -4.74 1.39
C ALA A 407 -9.54 -3.94 0.21
N LEU A 408 -9.00 -2.73 -0.02
CA LEU A 408 -9.29 -1.91 -1.18
C LEU A 408 -8.84 -2.58 -2.48
N HIS A 409 -7.64 -3.16 -2.48
CA HIS A 409 -7.09 -3.90 -3.61
C HIS A 409 -7.96 -5.12 -3.93
N ALA A 410 -8.26 -5.96 -2.94
CA ALA A 410 -9.13 -7.13 -3.11
C ALA A 410 -10.51 -6.77 -3.68
N ARG A 411 -11.12 -5.67 -3.21
CA ARG A 411 -12.39 -5.17 -3.76
C ARG A 411 -12.26 -4.72 -5.21
N ALA A 412 -11.27 -3.88 -5.50
CA ALA A 412 -11.03 -3.35 -6.83
C ALA A 412 -10.82 -4.45 -7.86
N VAL A 413 -9.98 -5.45 -7.56
CA VAL A 413 -9.66 -6.53 -8.51
C VAL A 413 -10.85 -7.48 -8.74
N LEU A 414 -11.75 -7.60 -7.77
CA LEU A 414 -13.02 -8.31 -7.91
C LEU A 414 -14.11 -7.48 -8.58
N GLY A 415 -13.81 -6.24 -9.01
CA GLY A 415 -14.76 -5.34 -9.65
C GLY A 415 -15.79 -4.72 -8.71
N VAL A 416 -15.58 -4.84 -7.39
CA VAL A 416 -16.43 -4.19 -6.39
C VAL A 416 -16.18 -2.68 -6.42
N PRO A 417 -17.23 -1.84 -6.48
CA PRO A 417 -17.08 -0.38 -6.45
C PRO A 417 -16.33 0.10 -5.21
N VAL A 418 -15.36 0.99 -5.40
CA VAL A 418 -14.64 1.70 -4.35
C VAL A 418 -14.96 3.19 -4.47
N SER A 419 -15.52 3.75 -3.41
CA SER A 419 -15.92 5.16 -3.33
C SER A 419 -15.03 5.96 -2.39
N GLU A 420 -15.17 7.29 -2.38
CA GLU A 420 -14.52 8.19 -1.40
C GLU A 420 -14.72 7.73 0.06
N ARG A 421 -15.92 7.22 0.37
CA ARG A 421 -16.20 6.70 1.72
C ARG A 421 -15.44 5.41 2.04
N SER A 422 -15.03 4.65 1.01
CA SER A 422 -14.29 3.40 1.18
C SER A 422 -12.85 3.65 1.61
N VAL A 423 -12.26 4.78 1.20
CA VAL A 423 -10.88 5.19 1.51
C VAL A 423 -10.78 6.13 2.72
N ALA A 424 -11.92 6.48 3.33
CA ALA A 424 -11.97 7.38 4.48
C ALA A 424 -11.23 6.81 5.71
N LEU A 425 -10.60 7.71 6.45
CA LEU A 425 -10.02 7.42 7.76
C LEU A 425 -11.08 6.86 8.71
N ARG A 426 -10.67 5.93 9.58
CA ARG A 426 -11.50 5.36 10.64
C ARG A 426 -11.94 6.43 11.64
N ASP A 427 -11.02 7.32 12.00
CA ASP A 427 -11.28 8.47 12.84
C ASP A 427 -10.52 9.68 12.28
N PRO A 428 -11.21 10.69 11.72
CA PRO A 428 -10.59 11.88 11.14
C PRO A 428 -9.93 12.80 12.18
N HIS A 429 -10.11 12.53 13.48
CA HIS A 429 -9.47 13.28 14.57
C HIS A 429 -8.21 12.61 15.11
N MET A 430 -7.81 11.48 14.55
CA MET A 430 -6.65 10.72 14.97
C MET A 430 -5.63 10.59 13.84
N VAL A 431 -4.35 10.54 14.21
CA VAL A 431 -3.25 10.17 13.33
C VAL A 431 -2.82 8.76 13.67
N SER A 432 -2.51 7.98 12.65
CA SER A 432 -1.96 6.64 12.75
C SER A 432 -0.55 6.59 12.23
N ALA A 433 0.28 5.71 12.77
CA ALA A 433 1.63 5.49 12.31
C ALA A 433 1.95 3.99 12.23
N SER A 434 2.82 3.65 11.29
CA SER A 434 3.49 2.36 11.20
C SER A 434 4.98 2.52 11.49
N HIS A 435 5.59 1.48 12.04
CA HIS A 435 7.03 1.40 12.27
C HIS A 435 7.54 0.02 11.87
N ALA A 436 8.40 -0.04 10.87
CA ALA A 436 8.98 -1.27 10.38
C ALA A 436 9.91 -1.89 11.42
N ILE A 437 9.74 -3.18 11.70
CA ILE A 437 10.63 -3.95 12.60
C ILE A 437 11.60 -4.72 11.71
N VAL A 438 12.77 -4.11 11.49
CA VAL A 438 13.87 -4.70 10.73
C VAL A 438 14.78 -5.45 11.68
N VAL A 439 15.00 -6.73 11.41
CA VAL A 439 15.90 -7.59 12.19
C VAL A 439 17.16 -7.82 11.38
N SER A 440 18.32 -7.81 12.05
CA SER A 440 19.61 -8.13 11.45
C SER A 440 20.17 -9.42 12.04
N GLY A 441 20.77 -10.26 11.20
CA GLY A 441 21.41 -11.51 11.60
C GLY A 441 21.31 -12.60 10.55
N LYS A 442 21.58 -13.84 10.96
CA LYS A 442 21.42 -15.03 10.13
C LYS A 442 20.74 -16.14 10.92
N GLY A 443 19.52 -16.50 10.55
CA GLY A 443 18.78 -17.56 11.26
C GLY A 443 17.28 -17.33 11.33
N GLU A 444 16.63 -18.15 12.14
CA GLU A 444 15.19 -18.04 12.42
C GLU A 444 14.94 -16.91 13.43
N VAL A 445 13.77 -16.26 13.36
CA VAL A 445 13.44 -15.13 14.23
C VAL A 445 12.25 -15.46 15.10
N THR A 446 12.40 -15.31 16.41
CA THR A 446 11.31 -15.40 17.38
C THR A 446 11.03 -14.03 17.99
N PHE A 447 9.75 -13.73 18.25
CA PHE A 447 9.32 -12.50 18.91
C PHE A 447 8.79 -12.80 20.32
N HIS A 448 9.22 -11.99 21.28
CA HIS A 448 8.84 -12.08 22.69
C HIS A 448 8.24 -10.77 23.18
N HIS A 449 7.66 -10.77 24.39
CA HIS A 449 7.09 -9.58 25.05
C HIS A 449 5.88 -8.94 24.33
N LEU A 450 5.11 -9.71 23.56
CA LEU A 450 3.93 -9.22 22.84
C LEU A 450 2.92 -8.49 23.73
N ALA A 451 2.63 -9.02 24.93
CA ALA A 451 1.69 -8.40 25.86
C ALA A 451 2.17 -7.03 26.38
N GLU A 452 3.47 -6.86 26.54
CA GLU A 452 4.07 -5.58 26.94
C GLU A 452 4.12 -4.59 25.77
N ALA A 453 4.43 -5.08 24.57
CA ALA A 453 4.43 -4.28 23.35
C ALA A 453 3.04 -3.69 23.06
N LEU A 454 1.99 -4.48 23.26
CA LEU A 454 0.59 -4.07 23.04
C LEU A 454 -0.13 -3.59 24.31
N SER A 455 0.62 -3.17 25.33
CA SER A 455 0.01 -2.75 26.60
C SER A 455 -0.69 -1.39 26.53
N GLN A 456 -0.42 -0.60 25.48
CA GLN A 456 -1.03 0.72 25.29
C GLN A 456 -2.28 0.60 24.40
N PRO A 457 -3.34 1.36 24.67
CA PRO A 457 -4.49 1.41 23.78
C PRO A 457 -4.09 1.92 22.40
N ASP A 458 -4.88 1.54 21.39
CA ASP A 458 -4.68 1.96 20.00
C ASP A 458 -3.30 1.58 19.46
N THR A 459 -2.80 0.39 19.83
CA THR A 459 -1.58 -0.20 19.30
C THR A 459 -1.86 -1.59 18.76
N ASP A 460 -1.10 -1.99 17.74
CA ASP A 460 -1.21 -3.29 17.11
C ASP A 460 0.14 -3.70 16.49
N VAL A 461 0.26 -4.96 16.07
CA VAL A 461 1.45 -5.48 15.39
C VAL A 461 1.08 -6.51 14.33
N ARG A 462 1.85 -6.58 13.26
CA ARG A 462 1.81 -7.69 12.30
C ARG A 462 3.17 -8.37 12.26
N VAL A 463 3.24 -9.62 12.72
CA VAL A 463 4.40 -10.47 12.53
C VAL A 463 4.20 -11.26 11.24
N PHE A 464 5.12 -11.11 10.28
CA PHE A 464 4.90 -11.61 8.92
C PHE A 464 5.04 -13.14 8.83
N GLY A 465 5.85 -13.74 9.69
CA GLY A 465 6.13 -15.19 9.66
C GLY A 465 7.16 -15.58 8.61
N LYS A 466 8.04 -14.65 8.20
CA LYS A 466 9.19 -14.95 7.34
C LYS A 466 10.06 -16.04 8.00
N PRO A 467 10.54 -17.06 7.25
CA PRO A 467 11.18 -18.24 7.83
C PRO A 467 12.53 -17.94 8.48
N GLY A 468 13.15 -16.82 8.11
CA GLY A 468 14.37 -16.35 8.72
C GLY A 468 14.88 -15.06 8.08
N VAL A 469 16.00 -14.61 8.62
CA VAL A 469 16.78 -13.46 8.17
C VAL A 469 18.17 -13.91 7.72
N ASN A 470 18.72 -13.25 6.70
CA ASN A 470 20.11 -13.35 6.30
C ASN A 470 20.56 -11.94 5.87
N GLY A 471 21.33 -11.27 6.71
CA GLY A 471 21.61 -9.84 6.56
C GLY A 471 20.61 -9.01 7.36
N HIS A 472 19.88 -8.10 6.70
CA HIS A 472 18.79 -7.31 7.29
C HIS A 472 17.48 -7.63 6.58
N ARG A 473 16.38 -7.75 7.33
CA ARG A 473 15.07 -8.03 6.74
C ARG A 473 13.95 -7.46 7.61
N ARG A 474 12.96 -6.85 6.99
CA ARG A 474 11.71 -6.45 7.66
C ARG A 474 10.93 -7.69 8.07
N MET A 475 10.73 -7.93 9.36
CA MET A 475 10.13 -9.16 9.90
C MET A 475 8.74 -8.94 10.49
N ALA A 476 8.43 -7.69 10.87
CA ALA A 476 7.14 -7.27 11.39
C ALA A 476 6.92 -5.77 11.15
N VAL A 477 5.71 -5.30 11.43
CA VAL A 477 5.39 -3.86 11.51
C VAL A 477 4.59 -3.60 12.78
N ALA A 478 4.97 -2.57 13.52
CA ALA A 478 4.21 -2.03 14.64
C ALA A 478 3.27 -0.92 14.14
N LEU A 479 2.07 -0.84 14.72
CA LEU A 479 1.03 0.11 14.35
C LEU A 479 0.55 0.83 15.60
N ALA A 480 0.27 2.12 15.50
CA ALA A 480 -0.35 2.87 16.58
C ALA A 480 -1.22 4.01 16.05
N ALA A 481 -2.22 4.40 16.83
CA ALA A 481 -2.95 5.65 16.63
C ALA A 481 -2.87 6.55 17.87
N ALA A 482 -2.90 7.86 17.64
CA ALA A 482 -2.87 8.90 18.65
C ALA A 482 -3.47 10.22 18.13
N PRO A 483 -3.78 11.21 18.98
CA PRO A 483 -4.30 12.51 18.54
C PRO A 483 -3.34 13.35 17.68
N THR A 484 -2.03 13.07 17.72
CA THR A 484 -1.02 13.81 16.96
C THR A 484 -0.06 12.87 16.23
N GLU A 485 0.55 13.37 15.16
CA GLU A 485 1.58 12.65 14.40
C GLU A 485 2.75 12.22 15.28
N GLU A 486 3.30 13.14 16.08
CA GLU A 486 4.43 12.87 16.97
C GLU A 486 4.11 11.74 17.95
N GLU A 487 2.92 11.76 18.55
CA GLU A 487 2.52 10.75 19.51
C GLU A 487 2.27 9.39 18.84
N ALA A 488 1.63 9.36 17.68
CA ALA A 488 1.35 8.12 16.95
C ALA A 488 2.67 7.43 16.56
N ARG A 489 3.62 8.19 15.99
CA ARG A 489 4.95 7.68 15.62
C ARG A 489 5.74 7.21 16.82
N ARG A 490 5.73 7.98 17.91
CA ARG A 490 6.38 7.59 19.18
C ARG A 490 5.79 6.29 19.74
N LYS A 491 4.46 6.13 19.72
CA LYS A 491 3.78 4.91 20.19
C LYS A 491 4.14 3.70 19.32
N ALA A 492 4.11 3.83 17.99
CA ALA A 492 4.48 2.74 17.08
C ALA A 492 5.95 2.32 17.26
N ALA A 493 6.87 3.28 17.41
CA ALA A 493 8.28 3.01 17.71
C ALA A 493 8.45 2.33 19.08
N GLU A 494 7.64 2.70 20.08
CA GLU A 494 7.66 2.07 21.40
C GLU A 494 7.18 0.61 21.36
N VAL A 495 6.13 0.30 20.60
CA VAL A 495 5.67 -1.08 20.35
C VAL A 495 6.79 -1.88 19.70
N ALA A 496 7.41 -1.35 18.65
CA ALA A 496 8.53 -1.99 17.95
C ALA A 496 9.72 -2.27 18.88
N ARG A 497 10.08 -1.32 19.75
CA ARG A 497 11.17 -1.47 20.73
C ARG A 497 10.87 -2.51 21.81
N ARG A 498 9.62 -2.60 22.27
CA ARG A 498 9.20 -3.55 23.31
C ARG A 498 9.08 -4.98 22.79
N LEU A 499 8.70 -5.14 21.51
CA LEU A 499 8.66 -6.46 20.88
C LEU A 499 10.08 -6.96 20.58
N THR A 500 10.61 -7.77 21.48
CA THR A 500 12.01 -8.24 21.37
C THR A 500 12.10 -9.34 20.34
N ALA A 501 12.96 -9.15 19.34
CA ALA A 501 13.30 -10.16 18.34
C ALA A 501 14.60 -10.89 18.72
N THR A 502 14.58 -12.22 18.70
CA THR A 502 15.76 -13.06 18.90
C THR A 502 16.05 -13.82 17.62
N VAL A 503 17.33 -13.82 17.19
CA VAL A 503 17.79 -14.62 16.04
C VAL A 503 18.43 -15.91 16.56
N VAL A 504 17.92 -17.05 16.10
CA VAL A 504 18.47 -18.37 16.43
C VAL A 504 19.20 -18.90 15.21
N GLU A 505 20.52 -19.03 15.29
CA GLU A 505 21.33 -19.65 14.25
C GLU A 505 20.94 -21.12 14.09
N ARG A 506 20.68 -21.56 12.85
CA ARG A 506 20.58 -23.00 12.58
C ARG A 506 21.98 -23.61 12.70
N GLY A 507 22.14 -24.54 13.65
CA GLY A 507 23.35 -25.35 13.82
C GLY A 507 23.55 -26.37 12.72
#